data_AF-A0A7U7L9Z0-F1
#
_entry.id   AF-A0A7U7L9Z0-F1
#
_cell.length_a   1.000
_cell.length_b   1.000
_cell.length_c   1.000
_cell.angle_alpha   90.00
_cell.angle_beta   90.00
_cell.angle_gamma   90.00
#
_symmetry.space_group_name_H-M   'P 1'
#
loop_
_entity.id
_entity.type
_entity.pdbx_description
1 polymer ?
#
loop_
_entity_poly.entity_id
_entity_poly.type
_entity_poly.pdbx_seq_one_letter_code
_entity_poly.pdbx_strand_id
1 'polypeptide(L)'
;MKFRVSWALKGQSPDSISAISLKPSWTKGGRPRSIPVLTAEQRQLLAEVRQLAGSGSLIPPDRSYREHLREFERQTSGIGIGHTHGLRHAYAQRRYEELTGRKPPVLGGRSRRTMRREERRKDDEIRRKISEELGHSRISVTSIYIGN
;
A
#
# COMPACT_ATOMS: atom_id res chain seq x y z
N MET A 1 9.80 -9.25 14.41
CA MET A 1 10.61 -8.64 13.34
C MET A 1 9.69 -8.09 12.25
N LYS A 2 9.77 -6.79 11.96
CA LYS A 2 8.90 -6.10 10.99
C LYS A 2 9.54 -6.14 9.59
N PHE A 3 9.08 -5.29 8.67
CA PHE A 3 9.47 -5.27 7.25
C PHE A 3 10.99 -5.35 7.06
N ARG A 4 11.45 -6.34 6.28
CA ARG A 4 12.85 -6.50 5.84
C ARG A 4 12.88 -6.45 4.32
N VAL A 5 13.66 -5.54 3.75
CA VAL A 5 13.71 -5.32 2.30
C VAL A 5 14.13 -6.59 1.56
N SER A 6 15.22 -7.24 1.99
CA SER A 6 15.74 -8.45 1.34
C SER A 6 14.67 -9.54 1.20
N TRP A 7 13.85 -9.74 2.23
CA TRP A 7 12.74 -10.69 2.16
C TRP A 7 11.59 -10.18 1.30
N ALA A 8 11.23 -8.90 1.42
CA ALA A 8 10.16 -8.32 0.63
C ALA A 8 10.44 -8.39 -0.88
N LEU A 9 11.73 -8.27 -1.25
CA LEU A 9 12.20 -8.40 -2.63
C LEU A 9 12.39 -9.85 -3.09
N LYS A 10 12.36 -10.84 -2.18
CA LYS A 10 12.62 -12.26 -2.49
C LYS A 10 13.92 -12.49 -3.28
N GLY A 11 14.97 -11.72 -2.95
CA GLY A 11 16.27 -11.80 -3.62
C GLY A 11 16.35 -11.09 -4.99
N GLN A 12 15.28 -10.48 -5.47
CA GLN A 12 15.31 -9.71 -6.72
C GLN A 12 15.95 -8.34 -6.54
N SER A 13 16.50 -7.77 -7.62
CA SER A 13 16.97 -6.39 -7.63
C SER A 13 15.79 -5.41 -7.55
N PRO A 14 15.92 -4.30 -6.81
CA PRO A 14 14.98 -3.18 -6.91
C PRO A 14 14.70 -2.75 -8.36
N ASP A 15 15.68 -2.83 -9.25
CA ASP A 15 15.55 -2.37 -10.64
C ASP A 15 14.59 -3.23 -11.47
N SER A 16 14.51 -4.54 -11.21
CA SER A 16 13.74 -5.48 -12.03
C SER A 16 12.47 -6.02 -11.36
N ILE A 17 12.26 -5.75 -10.07
CA ILE A 17 11.14 -6.35 -9.33
C ILE A 17 9.77 -5.83 -9.78
N SER A 18 8.79 -6.71 -9.94
CA SER A 18 7.42 -6.31 -10.32
C SER A 18 6.48 -6.11 -9.13
N ALA A 19 6.80 -6.67 -7.96
CA ALA A 19 6.02 -6.53 -6.73
C ALA A 19 6.82 -6.89 -5.48
N ILE A 20 6.55 -6.22 -4.36
CA ILE A 20 7.08 -6.58 -3.04
C ILE A 20 6.12 -7.53 -2.32
N SER A 21 6.67 -8.44 -1.52
CA SER A 21 5.91 -9.38 -0.71
C SER A 21 5.87 -8.95 0.77
N LEU A 22 4.71 -9.06 1.41
CA LEU A 22 4.54 -8.87 2.85
C LEU A 22 4.19 -10.18 3.54
N LYS A 23 4.96 -10.55 4.58
CA LYS A 23 4.71 -11.74 5.40
C LYS A 23 3.40 -11.64 6.19
N PRO A 24 2.76 -12.78 6.51
CA PRO A 24 1.64 -12.84 7.45
C PRO A 24 1.90 -12.06 8.75
N SER A 25 3.04 -12.31 9.40
CA SER A 25 3.44 -11.70 10.67
C SER A 25 3.69 -10.18 10.62
N TRP A 26 3.74 -9.58 9.42
CA TRP A 26 3.88 -8.13 9.24
C TRP A 26 2.55 -7.42 9.07
N THR A 27 1.47 -8.17 8.92
CA THR A 27 0.17 -7.67 8.49
C THR A 27 -0.90 -7.90 9.55
N LYS A 28 -1.87 -6.98 9.63
CA LYS A 28 -3.05 -7.17 10.46
C LYS A 28 -3.80 -8.41 10.00
N GLY A 29 -4.14 -9.29 10.94
CA GLY A 29 -4.89 -10.53 10.68
C GLY A 29 -4.09 -11.63 9.99
N GLY A 30 -2.76 -11.54 9.91
CA GLY A 30 -1.93 -12.64 9.40
C GLY A 30 -2.07 -12.90 7.91
N ARG A 31 -2.48 -11.90 7.11
CA ARG A 31 -2.77 -12.08 5.68
C ARG A 31 -1.59 -11.62 4.82
N PRO A 32 -0.86 -12.53 4.17
CA PRO A 32 0.18 -12.12 3.25
C PRO A 32 -0.43 -11.36 2.08
N ARG A 33 0.34 -10.46 1.48
CA ARG A 33 -0.08 -9.71 0.29
C ARG A 33 1.12 -9.31 -0.56
N SER A 34 0.86 -9.16 -1.84
CA SER A 34 1.80 -8.62 -2.82
C SER A 34 1.38 -7.19 -3.15
N ILE A 35 2.34 -6.26 -3.20
CA ILE A 35 2.10 -4.88 -3.60
C ILE A 35 2.92 -4.62 -4.86
N PRO A 36 2.29 -4.23 -5.98
CA PRO A 36 3.00 -4.01 -7.23
C PRO A 36 4.01 -2.86 -7.12
N VAL A 37 5.11 -2.98 -7.85
CA VAL A 37 6.13 -1.94 -8.05
C VAL A 37 6.00 -1.47 -9.50
N LEU A 38 5.39 -0.31 -9.67
CA LEU A 38 4.87 0.22 -10.92
C LEU A 38 5.74 1.33 -11.48
N THR A 39 6.42 2.10 -10.64
CA THR A 39 7.14 3.31 -11.06
C THR A 39 8.64 3.21 -10.78
N ALA A 40 9.43 4.02 -11.49
CA ALA A 40 10.87 4.11 -11.28
C ALA A 40 11.20 4.62 -9.88
N GLU A 41 10.42 5.56 -9.36
CA GLU A 41 10.60 6.14 -8.02
C GLU A 41 10.39 5.10 -6.92
N GLN A 42 9.44 4.16 -7.11
CA GLN A 42 9.26 3.04 -6.18
C GLN A 42 10.47 2.10 -6.17
N ARG A 43 11.09 1.85 -7.33
CA ARG A 43 12.31 1.03 -7.45
C ARG A 43 13.48 1.72 -6.78
N GLN A 44 13.65 3.01 -7.05
CA GLN A 44 14.68 3.83 -6.44
C GLN A 44 14.54 3.85 -4.90
N LEU A 45 13.33 4.08 -4.39
CA LEU A 45 13.07 4.03 -2.95
C LEU A 45 13.43 2.66 -2.37
N LEU A 46 13.09 1.55 -3.04
CA LEU A 46 13.48 0.22 -2.58
C LEU A 46 15.00 0.02 -2.55
N ALA A 47 15.75 0.63 -3.47
CA ALA A 47 17.21 0.61 -3.48
C ALA A 47 17.78 1.42 -2.31
N GLU A 48 17.27 2.62 -2.05
CA GLU A 48 17.65 3.47 -0.91
C GLU A 48 17.38 2.76 0.41
N VAL A 49 16.18 2.17 0.56
CA VAL A 49 15.79 1.45 1.77
C VAL A 49 16.65 0.19 1.95
N ARG A 50 17.07 -0.48 0.87
CA ARG A 50 18.02 -1.61 0.93
C ARG A 50 19.38 -1.16 1.46
N GLN A 51 19.89 -0.02 1.00
CA GLN A 51 21.16 0.55 1.47
C GLN A 51 21.06 0.95 2.96
N LEU A 52 19.96 1.60 3.35
CA LEU A 52 19.73 2.07 4.71
C LEU A 52 19.60 0.92 5.72
N ALA A 53 18.77 -0.09 5.42
CA ALA A 53 18.45 -1.16 6.36
C ALA A 53 19.41 -2.37 6.25
N GLY A 54 20.17 -2.48 5.16
CA GLY A 54 21.00 -3.64 4.85
C GLY A 54 20.20 -4.94 4.90
N SER A 55 20.67 -5.91 5.70
CA SER A 55 19.96 -7.17 5.95
C SER A 55 18.91 -7.07 7.08
N GLY A 56 18.87 -5.94 7.79
CA GLY A 56 18.02 -5.69 8.96
C GLY A 56 16.55 -5.43 8.63
N SER A 57 15.80 -5.01 9.65
CA SER A 57 14.45 -4.49 9.47
C SER A 57 14.47 -2.97 9.41
N LEU A 58 13.39 -2.34 8.96
CA LEU A 58 13.26 -0.88 9.04
C LEU A 58 13.19 -0.32 10.46
N ILE A 59 13.03 -1.20 11.45
CA ILE A 59 13.14 -0.85 12.85
C ILE A 59 14.60 -1.04 13.26
N PRO A 60 15.25 0.00 13.79
CA PRO A 60 16.61 -0.08 14.32
C PRO A 60 16.76 -1.18 15.38
N PRO A 61 17.91 -1.86 15.46
CA PRO A 61 18.13 -2.99 16.37
C PRO A 61 18.06 -2.60 17.86
N ASP A 62 18.34 -1.33 18.17
CA ASP A 62 18.30 -0.73 19.51
C ASP A 62 16.89 -0.29 19.94
N ARG A 63 15.86 -0.54 19.12
CA ARG A 63 14.48 -0.09 19.40
C ARG A 63 13.45 -1.21 19.30
N SER A 64 12.50 -1.20 20.23
CA SER A 64 11.28 -1.99 20.10
C SER A 64 10.35 -1.40 19.02
N TYR A 65 9.42 -2.22 18.55
CA TYR A 65 8.37 -1.75 17.64
C TYR A 65 7.57 -0.58 18.21
N ARG A 66 7.25 -0.62 19.52
CA ARG A 66 6.43 0.41 20.16
C ARG A 66 7.16 1.74 20.24
N GLU A 67 8.46 1.72 20.54
CA GLU A 67 9.29 2.94 20.57
C GLU A 67 9.45 3.52 19.17
N HIS A 68 9.76 2.69 18.18
CA HIS A 68 9.91 3.16 16.81
C HIS A 68 8.59 3.68 16.21
N LEU A 69 7.45 3.07 16.53
CA LEU A 69 6.14 3.56 16.10
C LEU A 69 5.85 4.96 16.66
N ARG A 70 6.09 5.19 17.96
CA ARG A 70 5.89 6.51 18.60
C ARG A 70 6.79 7.57 17.97
N GLU A 71 8.05 7.23 17.70
CA GLU A 71 8.98 8.13 17.03
C GLU A 71 8.50 8.49 15.63
N PHE A 72 8.11 7.47 14.84
CA PHE A 72 7.57 7.65 13.50
C PHE A 72 6.32 8.55 13.50
N GLU A 73 5.36 8.31 14.39
CA GLU A 73 4.16 9.14 14.54
C GLU A 73 4.52 10.59 14.93
N ARG A 74 5.45 10.78 15.87
CA ARG A 74 5.91 12.11 16.26
C ARG A 74 6.55 12.86 15.09
N GLN A 75 7.46 12.21 14.37
CA GLN A 75 8.19 12.83 13.24
C GLN A 75 7.23 13.19 12.11
N THR A 76 6.36 12.26 11.70
CA THR A 76 5.37 12.48 10.64
C THR A 76 4.36 13.57 11.01
N SER A 77 3.94 13.64 12.27
CA SER A 77 3.11 14.75 12.76
C SER A 77 3.84 16.09 12.71
N GLY A 78 5.10 16.13 13.15
CA GLY A 78 5.92 17.35 13.16
C GLY A 78 6.16 17.97 11.77
N ILE A 79 6.09 17.18 10.70
CA ILE A 79 6.21 17.64 9.31
C ILE A 79 4.86 17.78 8.59
N GLY A 80 3.74 17.73 9.32
CA GLY A 80 2.41 17.96 8.77
C GLY A 80 1.78 16.79 8.02
N ILE A 81 2.40 15.60 8.01
CA ILE A 81 1.75 14.38 7.46
C ILE A 81 0.63 13.92 8.41
N GLY A 82 0.86 14.03 9.72
CA GLY A 82 -0.13 13.71 10.74
C GLY A 82 -0.64 12.26 10.64
N HIS A 83 -1.89 12.07 10.21
CA HIS A 83 -2.52 10.75 10.06
C HIS A 83 -1.95 9.98 8.86
N THR A 84 -0.88 9.24 9.10
CA THR A 84 -0.19 8.40 8.10
C THR A 84 -1.09 7.37 7.42
N HIS A 85 -2.24 7.02 8.01
CA HIS A 85 -3.25 6.19 7.33
C HIS A 85 -3.76 6.83 6.04
N GLY A 86 -3.74 8.16 5.93
CA GLY A 86 -4.06 8.91 4.71
C GLY A 86 -3.19 8.49 3.51
N LEU A 87 -1.93 8.08 3.73
CA LEU A 87 -1.06 7.55 2.66
C LEU A 87 -1.63 6.26 2.04
N ARG A 88 -2.33 5.45 2.85
CA ARG A 88 -3.01 4.24 2.37
C ARG A 88 -4.25 4.57 1.53
N HIS A 89 -4.97 5.62 1.87
CA HIS A 89 -6.05 6.17 1.05
C HIS A 89 -5.52 6.69 -0.27
N ALA A 90 -4.46 7.51 -0.24
CA ALA A 90 -3.82 8.05 -1.43
C ALA A 90 -3.36 6.94 -2.39
N TYR A 91 -2.75 5.86 -1.85
CA TYR A 91 -2.40 4.68 -2.67
C TYR A 91 -3.62 4.09 -3.37
N ALA A 92 -4.69 3.78 -2.63
CA ALA A 92 -5.87 3.13 -3.19
C ALA A 92 -6.57 4.00 -4.26
N GLN A 93 -6.62 5.32 -4.03
CA GLN A 93 -7.21 6.29 -4.94
C GLN A 93 -6.41 6.41 -6.23
N ARG A 94 -5.08 6.57 -6.13
CA ARG A 94 -4.18 6.60 -7.29
C ARG A 94 -4.24 5.30 -8.07
N ARG A 95 -4.22 4.17 -7.36
CA ARG A 95 -4.31 2.83 -7.98
C ARG A 95 -5.63 2.64 -8.74
N TYR A 96 -6.73 3.16 -8.20
CA TYR A 96 -8.00 3.16 -8.89
C TYR A 96 -7.94 4.00 -10.18
N GLU A 97 -7.36 5.19 -10.12
CA GLU A 97 -7.16 6.05 -11.30
C GLU A 97 -6.28 5.38 -12.36
N GLU A 98 -5.17 4.76 -11.97
CA GLU A 98 -4.28 4.03 -12.88
C GLU A 98 -4.99 2.88 -13.60
N LEU A 99 -5.86 2.14 -12.89
CA LEU A 99 -6.54 0.97 -13.43
C LEU A 99 -7.79 1.33 -14.25
N THR A 100 -8.44 2.46 -13.97
CA THR A 100 -9.71 2.86 -14.60
C THR A 100 -9.58 4.03 -15.58
N GLY A 101 -8.50 4.80 -15.49
CA GLY A 101 -8.36 6.10 -16.13
C GLY A 101 -9.28 7.18 -15.57
N ARG A 102 -9.90 6.97 -14.39
CA ARG A 102 -10.92 7.87 -13.83
C ARG A 102 -10.72 8.06 -12.33
N LYS A 103 -11.06 9.26 -11.83
CA LYS A 103 -11.08 9.54 -10.39
C LYS A 103 -12.02 8.56 -9.65
N PRO A 104 -11.66 8.11 -8.44
CA PRO A 104 -12.56 7.32 -7.61
C PRO A 104 -13.73 8.18 -7.11
N PRO A 105 -14.90 7.59 -6.80
CA PRO A 105 -16.07 8.32 -6.28
C PRO A 105 -15.78 9.26 -5.10
N VAL A 106 -14.90 8.86 -4.16
CA VAL A 106 -14.55 9.71 -3.00
C VAL A 106 -13.83 11.02 -3.38
N LEU A 107 -13.24 11.08 -4.58
CA LEU A 107 -12.59 12.28 -5.13
C LEU A 107 -13.45 12.95 -6.22
N GLY A 108 -14.77 12.76 -6.18
CA GLY A 108 -15.71 13.34 -7.14
C GLY A 108 -15.84 12.56 -8.45
N GLY A 109 -15.31 11.35 -8.51
CA GLY A 109 -15.51 10.44 -9.63
C GLY A 109 -16.97 9.95 -9.77
N ARG A 110 -17.26 9.30 -10.89
CA ARG A 110 -18.61 8.75 -11.16
C ARG A 110 -18.99 7.70 -10.13
N SER A 111 -20.09 7.91 -9.39
CA SER A 111 -20.59 6.93 -8.42
C SER A 111 -21.04 5.64 -9.10
N ARG A 112 -20.81 4.50 -8.45
CA ARG A 112 -21.25 3.18 -8.95
C ARG A 112 -22.74 3.11 -9.16
N ARG A 113 -23.53 3.85 -8.38
CA ARG A 113 -25.00 3.90 -8.52
C ARG A 113 -25.43 4.30 -9.92
N THR A 114 -24.63 5.13 -10.60
CA THR A 114 -24.91 5.62 -11.96
C THR A 114 -24.28 4.78 -13.06
N MET A 115 -23.47 3.77 -12.73
CA MET A 115 -22.82 2.91 -13.72
C MET A 115 -23.78 1.85 -14.26
N ARG A 116 -23.66 1.53 -15.56
CA ARG A 116 -24.35 0.38 -16.14
C ARG A 116 -23.82 -0.93 -15.55
N ARG A 117 -24.58 -2.02 -15.69
CA ARG A 117 -24.24 -3.33 -15.11
C ARG A 117 -22.85 -3.82 -15.51
N GLU A 118 -22.48 -3.68 -16.78
CA GLU A 118 -21.18 -4.11 -17.30
C GLU A 118 -20.03 -3.24 -16.79
N GLU A 119 -20.22 -1.93 -16.72
CA GLU A 119 -19.26 -1.00 -16.12
C GLU A 119 -19.03 -1.33 -14.65
N ARG A 120 -20.10 -1.66 -13.92
CA ARG A 120 -20.02 -2.07 -12.51
C ARG A 120 -19.26 -3.37 -12.32
N ARG A 121 -19.40 -4.34 -13.23
CA ARG A 121 -18.62 -5.60 -13.16
C ARG A 121 -17.11 -5.33 -13.29
N LYS A 122 -16.70 -4.49 -14.24
CA LYS A 122 -15.29 -4.08 -14.41
C LYS A 122 -14.78 -3.30 -13.19
N ASP A 123 -15.60 -2.39 -12.65
CA ASP A 123 -15.30 -1.68 -11.41
C ASP A 123 -15.11 -2.65 -10.23
N ASP A 124 -15.97 -3.66 -10.10
CA ASP A 124 -15.85 -4.67 -9.03
C ASP A 124 -14.56 -5.49 -9.10
N GLU A 125 -14.10 -5.83 -10.29
CA GLU A 125 -12.81 -6.51 -10.50
C GLU A 125 -11.63 -5.64 -10.04
N ILE A 126 -11.66 -4.35 -10.40
CA ILE A 126 -10.63 -3.38 -10.00
C ILE A 126 -10.65 -3.17 -8.48
N ARG A 127 -11.84 -3.06 -7.88
CA ARG A 127 -12.00 -2.92 -6.43
C ARG A 127 -11.54 -4.15 -5.67
N ARG A 128 -11.75 -5.34 -6.22
CA ARG A 128 -11.23 -6.60 -5.66
C ARG A 128 -9.70 -6.62 -5.69
N LYS A 129 -9.10 -6.25 -6.82
CA LYS A 129 -7.64 -6.15 -6.94
C LYS A 129 -7.05 -5.19 -5.92
N ILE A 130 -7.60 -3.98 -5.80
CA ILE A 130 -7.15 -2.99 -4.80
C ILE A 130 -7.40 -3.51 -3.38
N SER A 131 -8.52 -4.20 -3.13
CA SER A 131 -8.79 -4.84 -1.83
C SER A 131 -7.66 -5.80 -1.45
N GLU A 132 -7.24 -6.67 -2.37
CA GLU A 132 -6.18 -7.65 -2.15
C GLU A 132 -4.81 -6.99 -1.91
N GLU A 133 -4.46 -5.97 -2.70
CA GLU A 133 -3.24 -5.16 -2.50
C GLU A 133 -3.26 -4.46 -1.13
N LEU A 134 -4.44 -4.03 -0.65
CA LEU A 134 -4.66 -3.50 0.68
C LEU A 134 -4.79 -4.60 1.76
N GLY A 135 -4.71 -5.88 1.43
CA GLY A 135 -4.88 -6.98 2.38
C GLY A 135 -6.27 -7.06 3.00
N HIS A 136 -7.28 -6.53 2.32
CA HIS A 136 -8.70 -6.67 2.65
C HIS A 136 -9.30 -7.79 1.80
N SER A 137 -10.16 -8.62 2.38
CA SER A 137 -10.83 -9.71 1.65
C SER A 137 -12.21 -9.35 1.11
N ARG A 138 -12.65 -8.10 1.31
CA ARG A 138 -14.02 -7.65 1.05
C ARG A 138 -13.99 -6.30 0.36
N ILE A 139 -14.62 -6.21 -0.80
CA ILE A 139 -14.80 -4.98 -1.57
C ILE A 139 -15.47 -3.88 -0.74
N SER A 140 -16.36 -4.25 0.18
CA SER A 140 -17.05 -3.30 1.07
C SER A 140 -16.08 -2.47 1.93
N VAL A 141 -14.92 -3.03 2.28
CA VAL A 141 -13.87 -2.29 3.01
C VAL A 141 -13.17 -1.32 2.07
N THR A 142 -12.99 -1.67 0.80
CA THR A 142 -12.39 -0.80 -0.22
C THR A 142 -13.20 0.48 -0.40
N SER A 143 -14.53 0.46 -0.24
CA SER A 143 -15.36 1.67 -0.33
C SER A 143 -14.97 2.77 0.66
N ILE A 144 -14.34 2.46 1.79
CA ILE A 144 -13.79 3.47 2.72
C ILE A 144 -12.64 4.25 2.06
N TYR A 145 -11.91 3.62 1.15
CA TYR A 145 -10.72 4.19 0.51
C TYR A 145 -11.04 4.95 -0.77
N ILE A 146 -12.00 4.45 -1.57
CA ILE A 146 -12.29 4.95 -2.92
C ILE A 146 -13.76 5.38 -3.12
N GLY A 147 -14.62 5.25 -2.12
CA GLY A 147 -16.03 5.67 -2.19
C GLY A 147 -16.93 4.68 -2.95
N ASN A 148 -18.24 4.97 -2.95
CA ASN A 148 -19.28 4.14 -3.56
C ASN A 148 -19.80 4.70 -4.90
#